data_AF-K9WDH1-F1
#
_entry.id   AF-K9WDH1-F1
#
_cell.length_a   1.000
_cell.length_b   1.000
_cell.length_c   1.000
_cell.angle_alpha   90.00
_cell.angle_beta   90.00
_cell.angle_gamma   90.00
#
_symmetry.space_group_name_H-M   'P 1'
#
loop_
_entity.id
_entity.type
_entity.pdbx_description
1 polymer ?
#
loop_
_entity_poly.entity_id
_entity_poly.type
_entity_poly.pdbx_seq_one_letter_code
_entity_poly.pdbx_strand_id
1 'polypeptide(L)'
;MEEWPKDIVEILESVTDMVDEFFQGVTDMVETVANDVQNTVEIGIDQCWQEMFDMFEPISEIFFADLEMMFSETEEQTYYSYPVEPTVEKNPACVGCHHYHGQVYGGNLFVCAMHPYGWETENCPDRESYQ
;
A
#
# COMPACT_ATOMS: atom_id res chain seq x y z
N MET A 1 -70.43 30.17 -27.62
CA MET A 1 -69.74 29.03 -26.98
C MET A 1 -68.26 29.08 -27.39
N GLU A 2 -67.54 30.11 -26.94
CA GLU A 2 -66.11 30.33 -27.30
C GLU A 2 -65.23 30.73 -26.10
N GLU A 3 -65.75 30.71 -24.86
CA GLU A 3 -64.98 31.14 -23.67
C GLU A 3 -64.17 29.98 -23.04
N TRP A 4 -64.68 28.76 -23.17
CA TRP A 4 -64.05 27.54 -22.63
C TRP A 4 -62.60 27.27 -23.09
N PRO A 5 -62.20 27.53 -24.35
CA PRO A 5 -60.81 27.34 -24.77
C PRO A 5 -59.82 28.32 -24.13
N LYS A 6 -60.27 29.53 -23.78
CA LYS A 6 -59.40 30.57 -23.19
C LYS A 6 -59.15 30.30 -21.71
N ASP A 7 -60.19 29.90 -20.99
CA ASP A 7 -60.09 29.57 -19.57
C ASP A 7 -59.12 28.41 -19.31
N ILE A 8 -59.08 27.41 -20.21
CA ILE A 8 -58.16 26.27 -20.10
C ILE A 8 -56.71 26.69 -20.34
N VAL A 9 -56.47 27.62 -21.26
CA VAL A 9 -55.12 28.13 -21.55
C VAL A 9 -54.60 28.95 -20.38
N GLU A 10 -55.41 29.84 -19.81
CA GLU A 10 -55.03 30.61 -18.60
C GLU A 10 -54.71 29.70 -17.41
N ILE A 11 -55.50 28.64 -17.20
CA ILE A 11 -55.24 27.67 -16.12
C ILE A 11 -53.93 26.90 -16.39
N LEU A 12 -53.66 26.50 -17.63
CA LEU A 12 -52.42 25.81 -17.99
C LEU A 12 -51.19 26.72 -17.84
N GLU A 13 -51.29 27.99 -18.21
CA GLU A 13 -50.23 28.99 -18.00
C GLU A 13 -49.98 29.18 -16.49
N SER A 14 -51.03 29.36 -15.70
CA SER A 14 -50.90 29.48 -14.23
C SER A 14 -50.30 28.24 -13.56
N VAL A 15 -50.64 27.03 -14.05
CA VAL A 15 -50.05 25.79 -13.54
C VAL A 15 -48.59 25.66 -13.98
N THR A 16 -48.24 26.10 -15.18
CA THR A 16 -46.86 26.10 -15.68
C THR A 16 -46.00 27.03 -14.85
N ASP A 17 -46.47 28.25 -14.57
CA ASP A 17 -45.77 29.22 -13.73
C ASP A 17 -45.54 28.68 -12.31
N MET A 18 -46.53 28.01 -11.74
CA MET A 18 -46.44 27.39 -10.41
C MET A 18 -45.43 26.24 -10.37
N VAL A 19 -45.34 25.46 -11.45
CA VAL A 19 -44.37 24.36 -11.58
C VAL A 19 -42.95 24.91 -11.70
N ASP A 20 -42.76 25.98 -12.47
CA ASP A 20 -41.46 26.64 -12.62
C ASP A 20 -40.98 27.22 -11.27
N GLU A 21 -41.86 27.91 -10.53
CA GLU A 21 -41.56 28.44 -9.19
C GLU A 21 -41.20 27.33 -8.19
N PHE A 22 -41.90 26.19 -8.25
CA PHE A 22 -41.59 25.02 -7.43
C PHE A 22 -40.21 24.45 -7.75
N PHE A 23 -39.88 24.23 -9.03
CA PHE A 23 -38.56 23.71 -9.42
C PHE A 23 -37.44 24.68 -9.07
N GLN A 24 -37.68 25.99 -9.12
CA GLN A 24 -36.72 27.00 -8.69
C GLN A 24 -36.47 26.91 -7.18
N GLY A 25 -37.54 26.84 -6.37
CA GLY A 25 -37.40 26.66 -4.92
C GLY A 25 -36.72 25.34 -4.52
N VAL A 26 -36.94 24.25 -5.27
CA VAL A 26 -36.23 22.98 -5.05
C VAL A 26 -34.75 23.11 -5.43
N THR A 27 -34.43 23.80 -6.53
CA THR A 27 -33.04 24.02 -6.96
C THR A 27 -32.26 24.82 -5.92
N ASP A 28 -32.83 25.92 -5.43
CA ASP A 28 -32.21 26.76 -4.41
C ASP A 28 -31.98 26.00 -3.09
N MET A 29 -32.91 25.12 -2.73
CA MET A 29 -32.79 24.26 -1.55
C MET A 29 -31.67 23.22 -1.73
N VAL A 30 -31.57 22.60 -2.91
CA VAL A 30 -30.50 21.63 -3.23
C VAL A 30 -29.13 22.31 -3.22
N GLU A 31 -29.00 23.52 -3.78
CA GLU A 31 -27.75 24.29 -3.73
C GLU A 31 -27.36 24.61 -2.29
N THR A 32 -28.32 24.99 -1.44
CA THR A 32 -28.06 25.27 -0.02
C THR A 32 -27.55 24.02 0.71
N VAL A 33 -28.19 22.87 0.50
CA VAL A 33 -27.78 21.60 1.10
C VAL A 33 -26.42 21.15 0.57
N ALA A 34 -26.15 21.31 -0.72
CA ALA A 34 -24.86 20.96 -1.31
C ALA A 34 -23.73 21.79 -0.71
N ASN A 35 -23.92 23.11 -0.55
CA ASN A 35 -22.95 24.00 0.08
C ASN A 35 -22.74 23.67 1.56
N ASP A 36 -23.80 23.35 2.30
CA ASP A 36 -23.71 22.99 3.72
C ASP A 36 -22.98 21.65 3.95
N VAL A 37 -23.25 20.66 3.08
CA VAL A 37 -22.53 19.38 3.07
C VAL A 37 -21.06 19.58 2.71
N GLN A 38 -20.76 20.39 1.68
CA GLN A 38 -19.39 20.64 1.25
C GLN A 38 -18.56 21.31 2.36
N ASN A 39 -19.10 22.34 3.00
CA ASN A 39 -18.43 23.02 4.11
C ASN A 39 -18.26 22.10 5.33
N THR A 40 -19.27 21.29 5.66
CA THR A 40 -19.20 20.35 6.79
C THR A 40 -18.19 19.24 6.56
N VAL A 41 -18.08 18.73 5.32
CA VAL A 41 -17.11 17.71 4.94
C VAL A 41 -15.68 18.27 4.96
N GLU A 42 -15.46 19.49 4.46
CA GLU A 42 -14.13 20.13 4.48
C GLU A 42 -13.66 20.35 5.92
N ILE A 43 -14.51 20.94 6.77
CA ILE A 43 -14.22 21.14 8.20
C ILE A 43 -14.02 19.79 8.92
N GLY A 44 -14.84 18.79 8.60
CA GLY A 44 -14.78 17.47 9.22
C GLY A 44 -13.51 16.69 8.85
N ILE A 45 -13.05 16.79 7.60
CA ILE A 45 -11.79 16.19 7.15
C ILE A 45 -10.62 16.87 7.85
N ASP A 46 -10.59 18.21 7.88
CA ASP A 46 -9.51 18.95 8.53
C ASP A 46 -9.42 18.64 10.03
N GLN A 47 -10.55 18.62 10.73
CA GLN A 47 -10.61 18.27 12.15
C GLN A 47 -10.15 16.81 12.39
N CYS A 48 -10.62 15.86 11.58
CA CYS A 48 -10.21 14.46 11.69
C CYS A 48 -8.71 14.29 11.40
N TRP A 49 -8.17 15.04 10.43
CA TRP A 49 -6.74 15.01 10.12
C TRP A 49 -5.89 15.57 11.25
N GLN A 50 -6.33 16.67 11.88
CA GLN A 50 -5.65 17.27 13.03
C GLN A 50 -5.69 16.34 14.26
N GLU A 51 -6.85 15.75 14.59
CA GLU A 51 -6.98 14.81 15.70
C GLU A 51 -6.11 13.56 15.51
N MET A 52 -6.05 13.04 14.29
CA MET A 52 -5.14 11.96 13.93
C MET A 52 -3.69 12.40 14.10
N PHE A 53 -3.31 13.57 13.58
CA PHE A 53 -1.94 14.08 13.68
C PHE A 53 -1.51 14.27 15.14
N ASP A 54 -2.32 14.89 15.99
CA ASP A 54 -2.05 15.11 17.42
C ASP A 54 -1.92 13.78 18.19
N MET A 55 -2.68 12.76 17.80
CA MET A 55 -2.58 11.43 18.40
C MET A 55 -1.26 10.74 18.05
N PHE A 56 -0.77 10.94 16.82
CA PHE A 56 0.45 10.27 16.32
C PHE A 56 1.71 11.09 16.52
N GLU A 57 1.64 12.41 16.72
CA GLU A 57 2.77 13.31 17.01
C GLU A 57 3.70 12.74 18.11
N PRO A 58 3.22 12.36 19.31
CA PRO A 58 4.11 11.97 20.42
C PRO A 58 4.91 10.69 20.16
N ILE A 59 4.46 9.84 19.21
CA ILE A 59 5.16 8.60 18.86
C ILE A 59 5.82 8.72 17.48
N SER A 60 5.51 9.77 16.71
CA SER A 60 6.07 9.99 15.38
C SER A 60 7.59 10.10 15.44
N GLU A 61 8.17 10.90 16.34
CA GLU A 61 9.62 11.03 16.46
C GLU A 61 10.32 9.73 16.86
N ILE A 62 9.68 8.90 17.69
CA ILE A 62 10.22 7.60 18.10
C ILE A 62 10.15 6.61 16.93
N PHE A 63 9.00 6.54 16.24
CA PHE A 63 8.84 5.71 15.04
C PHE A 63 9.76 6.17 13.92
N PHE A 64 9.92 7.47 13.71
CA PHE A 64 10.82 8.01 12.69
C PHE A 64 12.28 7.83 13.06
N ALA A 65 12.67 7.91 14.33
CA ALA A 65 14.04 7.63 14.76
C ALA A 65 14.38 6.13 14.69
N ASP A 66 13.45 5.24 15.06
CA ASP A 66 13.60 3.80 14.88
C ASP A 66 13.65 3.43 13.38
N LEU A 67 12.81 4.06 12.57
CA LEU A 67 12.79 3.89 11.12
C LEU A 67 14.06 4.48 10.50
N GLU A 68 14.54 5.64 10.91
CA GLU A 68 15.81 6.21 10.46
C GLU A 68 17.00 5.38 10.95
N MET A 69 16.96 4.73 12.12
CA MET A 69 17.96 3.71 12.49
C MET A 69 17.87 2.45 11.61
N MET A 70 16.67 2.08 11.14
CA MET A 70 16.49 0.98 10.18
C MET A 70 16.88 1.37 8.73
N PHE A 71 16.79 2.64 8.36
CA PHE A 71 16.99 3.14 6.98
C PHE A 71 18.29 3.96 6.81
N SER A 72 18.98 4.36 7.88
CA SER A 72 20.31 5.00 7.84
C SER A 72 21.43 4.04 7.44
N GLU A 73 21.12 2.76 7.23
CA GLU A 73 21.98 1.79 6.55
C GLU A 73 21.55 1.52 5.08
N THR A 74 20.87 2.46 4.41
CA THR A 74 20.43 2.23 3.01
C THR A 74 20.90 3.29 2.00
N GLU A 75 22.21 3.51 1.96
CA GLU A 75 22.93 3.60 0.68
C GLU A 75 23.92 2.43 0.46
N GLU A 76 23.87 1.40 1.31
CA GLU A 76 24.48 0.11 0.99
C GLU A 76 23.35 -0.89 0.77
N GLN A 77 23.28 -1.46 -0.43
CA GLN A 77 22.47 -2.65 -0.66
C GLN A 77 22.99 -3.74 0.29
N THR A 78 22.39 -3.87 1.46
CA THR A 78 22.68 -4.93 2.41
C THR A 78 22.15 -6.22 1.81
N TYR A 79 22.99 -6.82 0.97
CA TYR A 79 22.81 -8.18 0.50
C TYR A 79 22.85 -9.09 1.72
N TYR A 80 21.68 -9.36 2.31
CA TYR A 80 21.55 -10.21 3.49
C TYR A 80 22.23 -11.56 3.23
N SER A 81 23.38 -11.77 3.88
CA SER A 81 24.05 -13.06 3.87
C SER A 81 23.39 -13.97 4.88
N TYR A 82 22.83 -15.08 4.41
CA TYR A 82 22.27 -16.10 5.28
C TYR A 82 22.92 -17.46 5.01
N PRO A 83 23.14 -18.26 6.08
CA PRO A 83 23.64 -19.62 5.95
C PRO A 83 22.59 -20.53 5.32
N VAL A 84 23.03 -21.46 4.49
CA VAL A 84 22.23 -22.55 3.93
C VAL A 84 22.97 -23.84 4.19
N GLU A 85 22.36 -24.77 4.90
CA GLU A 85 22.94 -26.10 5.13
C GLU A 85 22.82 -26.99 3.88
N PRO A 86 23.79 -27.90 3.63
CA PRO A 86 23.68 -28.86 2.55
C PRO A 86 22.65 -29.94 2.92
N THR A 87 21.86 -30.38 1.95
CA THR A 87 20.89 -31.46 2.12
C THR A 87 21.15 -32.58 1.11
N VAL A 88 20.48 -33.71 1.28
CA VAL A 88 20.52 -34.82 0.30
C VAL A 88 19.98 -34.40 -1.09
N GLU A 89 19.17 -33.35 -1.15
CA GLU A 89 18.61 -32.81 -2.39
C GLU A 89 19.46 -31.66 -2.96
N LYS A 90 20.15 -30.90 -2.10
CA LYS A 90 20.93 -29.72 -2.45
C LYS A 90 22.35 -29.83 -1.91
N ASN A 91 23.32 -29.99 -2.81
CA ASN A 91 24.73 -30.20 -2.49
C ASN A 91 24.98 -31.48 -1.67
N PRO A 92 24.51 -32.66 -2.13
CA PRO A 92 24.63 -33.92 -1.38
C PRO A 92 26.08 -34.30 -1.06
N ALA A 93 27.01 -34.03 -1.99
CA ALA A 93 28.43 -34.30 -1.81
C ALA A 93 29.05 -33.51 -0.63
N CYS A 94 28.43 -32.41 -0.24
CA CYS A 94 28.94 -31.48 0.77
C CYS A 94 28.40 -31.73 2.18
N VAL A 95 27.47 -32.67 2.35
CA VAL A 95 26.92 -33.03 3.66
C VAL A 95 28.04 -33.56 4.56
N GLY A 96 28.37 -32.80 5.61
CA GLY A 96 29.45 -33.12 6.55
C GLY A 96 30.86 -32.80 6.05
N CYS A 97 31.00 -31.98 5.01
CA CYS A 97 32.31 -31.52 4.50
C CYS A 97 32.81 -30.29 5.29
N HIS A 98 34.09 -30.28 5.66
CA HIS A 98 34.75 -29.17 6.36
C HIS A 98 34.89 -27.90 5.52
N HIS A 99 34.97 -28.05 4.19
CA HIS A 99 35.11 -26.92 3.28
C HIS A 99 33.78 -26.26 2.90
N TYR A 100 32.66 -26.77 3.42
CA TYR A 100 31.36 -26.19 3.12
C TYR A 100 31.22 -24.80 3.75
N HIS A 101 31.03 -23.79 2.91
CA HIS A 101 30.83 -22.39 3.28
C HIS A 101 29.34 -22.08 3.42
N GLY A 102 28.55 -22.45 2.40
CA GLY A 102 27.09 -22.39 2.43
C GLY A 102 26.51 -21.02 2.76
N GLN A 103 26.97 -19.94 2.12
CA GLN A 103 26.44 -18.59 2.36
C GLN A 103 25.85 -18.00 1.09
N VAL A 104 24.70 -17.33 1.22
CA VAL A 104 24.07 -16.63 0.11
C VAL A 104 24.51 -15.17 0.08
N TYR A 105 25.25 -14.75 -0.93
CA TYR A 105 25.59 -13.34 -1.14
C TYR A 105 24.73 -12.79 -2.27
N GLY A 106 23.85 -11.84 -1.93
CA GLY A 106 22.99 -11.17 -2.89
C GLY A 106 22.16 -12.10 -3.75
N GLY A 107 21.58 -13.11 -3.12
CA GLY A 107 20.75 -14.13 -3.78
C GLY A 107 21.54 -15.28 -4.42
N ASN A 108 22.87 -15.23 -4.45
CA ASN A 108 23.70 -16.30 -4.99
C ASN A 108 24.33 -17.14 -3.87
N LEU A 109 24.01 -18.44 -3.84
CA LEU A 109 24.62 -19.38 -2.90
C LEU A 109 26.05 -19.72 -3.32
N PHE A 110 27.00 -19.46 -2.42
CA PHE A 110 28.37 -19.93 -2.53
C PHE A 110 28.59 -21.14 -1.62
N VAL A 111 28.81 -22.30 -2.24
CA VAL A 111 28.84 -23.61 -1.57
C VAL A 111 30.17 -23.87 -0.88
N CYS A 112 31.30 -23.75 -1.57
CA CYS A 112 32.65 -23.84 -0.98
C CYS A 112 33.68 -23.08 -1.83
N ALA A 113 34.89 -22.86 -1.31
CA ALA A 113 35.95 -22.16 -2.04
C ALA A 113 36.48 -22.93 -3.26
N MET A 114 36.37 -24.27 -3.25
CA MET A 114 36.89 -25.17 -4.29
C MET A 114 35.87 -25.35 -5.41
N HIS A 115 34.58 -25.41 -5.05
CA HIS A 115 33.44 -25.53 -5.95
C HIS A 115 32.37 -24.50 -5.55
N PRO A 116 32.47 -23.25 -6.06
CA PRO A 116 31.56 -22.16 -5.70
C PRO A 116 30.07 -22.48 -5.83
N TYR A 117 29.70 -23.34 -6.78
CA TYR A 117 28.31 -23.76 -7.03
C TYR A 117 27.98 -25.18 -6.55
N GLY A 118 28.90 -25.81 -5.81
CA GLY A 118 28.77 -27.18 -5.35
C GLY A 118 29.24 -28.21 -6.38
N TRP A 119 29.27 -29.47 -5.94
CA TRP A 119 29.65 -30.61 -6.76
C TRP A 119 28.41 -31.42 -7.12
N GLU A 120 28.23 -31.74 -8.39
CA GLU A 120 26.98 -32.30 -8.91
C GLU A 120 26.78 -33.79 -8.59
N THR A 121 27.86 -34.53 -8.32
CA THR A 121 27.81 -35.97 -8.04
C THR A 121 27.92 -36.26 -6.55
N GLU A 122 27.70 -37.51 -6.14
CA GLU A 122 27.70 -37.90 -4.73
C GLU A 122 29.06 -37.73 -4.02
N ASN A 123 30.17 -37.77 -4.76
CA ASN A 123 31.52 -37.77 -4.19
C ASN A 123 32.36 -36.63 -4.77
N CYS A 124 32.54 -35.59 -3.96
CA CYS A 124 33.44 -34.47 -4.26
C CYS A 124 34.91 -34.90 -4.06
N PRO A 125 35.82 -34.61 -5.02
CA PRO A 125 37.24 -34.95 -4.91
C PRO A 125 37.95 -34.20 -3.79
N ASP A 126 37.49 -32.99 -3.47
CA ASP A 126 38.03 -32.11 -2.44
C ASP A 126 37.27 -32.24 -1.11
N ARG A 127 36.57 -33.36 -0.86
CA ARG A 127 35.81 -33.55 0.38
C ARG A 127 36.72 -33.95 1.55
N GLU A 128 36.64 -33.17 2.63
CA GLU A 128 37.23 -33.53 3.93
C GLU A 128 36.13 -33.63 4.99
N SER A 129 36.02 -34.75 5.70
CA SER A 129 35.07 -34.93 6.81
C SER A 129 35.71 -34.59 8.15
N TYR A 130 34.92 -34.13 9.11
CA TYR A 130 35.34 -34.05 10.52
C TYR A 130 35.77 -35.46 11.00
N GLN A 131 36.98 -35.57 11.56
CA GLN A 131 37.49 -36.81 12.19
C GLN A 131 36.85 -37.08 13.54
#